data_AF-A0A537A5E0-F1
#
_entry.id   AF-A0A537A5E0-F1
#
_cell.length_a   1.000
_cell.length_b   1.000
_cell.length_c   1.000
_cell.angle_alpha   90.00
_cell.angle_beta   90.00
_cell.angle_gamma   90.00
#
_symmetry.space_group_name_H-M   'P 1'
#
loop_
_entity.id
_entity.type
_entity.pdbx_description
1 polymer ?
#
loop_
_entity_poly.entity_id
_entity_poly.type
_entity_poly.pdbx_seq_one_letter_code
_entity_poly.pdbx_strand_id
1 'polypeptide(L)' 'MRTRIKICGITRTEDARAAAQAGADAIGLVLYPSSPRYLSVERAVEIRDALP' A
#
# COMPACT_ATOMS: atom_id res chain seq x y z
N MET A 1 10.99 14.17 17.67
CA MET A 1 10.96 13.19 16.55
C MET A 1 9.67 12.41 16.63
N ARG A 2 8.95 12.22 15.52
CA ARG A 2 7.76 11.36 15.45
C ARG A 2 8.15 10.04 14.78
N THR A 3 7.72 8.91 15.33
CA THR A 3 7.88 7.59 14.71
C THR A 3 7.05 7.51 13.42
N ARG A 4 7.67 7.07 12.32
CA ARG A 4 6.99 6.81 11.05
C ARG A 4 6.52 5.36 10.97
N ILE A 5 5.34 5.14 10.41
CA ILE A 5 4.67 3.85 10.31
C ILE A 5 4.44 3.52 8.83
N LYS A 6 4.83 2.31 8.42
CA LYS A 6 4.55 1.76 7.09
C LYS A 6 3.71 0.49 7.19
N ILE A 7 2.62 0.41 6.43
CA ILE A 7 1.81 -0.81 6.31
C ILE A 7 2.19 -1.54 5.03
N CYS A 8 2.71 -2.76 5.13
CA CYS A 8 3.31 -3.49 4.01
C CYS A 8 2.38 -4.55 3.42
N GLY A 9 2.43 -4.73 2.09
CA GLY A 9 1.74 -5.81 1.39
C GLY A 9 0.25 -5.53 1.20
N ILE A 10 -0.10 -4.26 0.96
CA ILE A 10 -1.46 -3.84 0.61
C ILE A 10 -1.76 -4.31 -0.82
N THR A 11 -2.92 -4.94 -1.00
CA THR A 11 -3.37 -5.47 -2.31
C THR A 11 -4.69 -4.86 -2.79
N ARG A 12 -5.34 -4.04 -1.95
CA ARG A 12 -6.65 -3.44 -2.22
C ARG A 12 -6.63 -1.94 -1.98
N THR A 13 -7.41 -1.21 -2.77
CA THR A 13 -7.53 0.26 -2.70
C THR A 13 -8.15 0.73 -1.38
N GLU A 14 -9.12 -0.02 -0.86
CA GLU A 14 -9.80 0.30 0.40
C GLU A 14 -8.84 0.21 1.60
N ASP A 15 -7.95 -0.79 1.61
CA ASP A 15 -6.95 -0.95 2.67
C ASP A 15 -5.88 0.15 2.62
N ALA A 16 -5.49 0.58 1.40
CA ALA A 16 -4.58 1.70 1.20
C ALA A 16 -5.17 3.01 1.75
N ARG A 17 -6.43 3.31 1.42
CA ARG A 17 -7.16 4.47 1.93
C ARG A 17 -7.32 4.41 3.44
N ALA A 18 -7.70 3.25 3.98
CA ALA A 18 -7.84 3.05 5.42
C ALA A 18 -6.50 3.26 6.15
N ALA A 19 -5.38 2.76 5.60
CA ALA A 19 -4.07 2.97 6.18
C ALA A 19 -3.67 4.46 6.19
N ALA A 20 -3.91 5.18 5.10
CA ALA A 20 -3.65 6.62 5.03
C ALA A 20 -4.52 7.41 6.02
N GLN A 21 -5.82 7.10 6.10
CA GLN A 21 -6.75 7.73 7.05
C GLN A 21 -6.39 7.44 8.51
N ALA A 22 -5.85 6.25 8.79
CA ALA A 22 -5.34 5.88 10.12
C ALA A 22 -4.00 6.56 10.47
N GLY A 23 -3.41 7.32 9.54
CA GLY A 23 -2.19 8.09 9.77
C GLY A 23 -0.89 7.33 9.51
N ALA A 24 -0.92 6.26 8.69
CA ALA A 24 0.29 5.64 8.18
C ALA A 24 1.06 6.62 7.28
N ASP A 25 2.38 6.66 7.43
CA ASP A 25 3.26 7.53 6.65
C ASP A 25 3.58 6.95 5.27
N ALA A 26 3.41 5.64 5.09
CA ALA A 26 3.61 4.95 3.82
C ALA A 26 2.84 3.63 3.74
N ILE A 27 2.57 3.18 2.51
CA ILE A 27 2.15 1.81 2.22
C ILE A 27 3.22 1.07 1.41
N GLY A 28 3.22 -0.25 1.47
CA GLY A 28 4.08 -1.11 0.66
C GLY A 28 3.28 -1.94 -0.34
N LEU A 29 3.63 -1.84 -1.61
CA LEU A 29 3.10 -2.64 -2.72
C LEU A 29 4.17 -3.65 -3.12
N VAL A 30 3.83 -4.95 -3.15
CA VAL A 30 4.81 -6.02 -3.36
C VAL A 30 4.80 -6.43 -4.83
N LEU A 31 5.88 -6.16 -5.54
CA LEU A 31 6.05 -6.51 -6.96
C LEU A 31 6.88 -7.78 -7.19
N TYR A 32 7.04 -8.61 -6.15
CA TYR A 32 7.75 -9.90 -6.24
C TYR A 32 6.77 -11.06 -6.52
N PRO A 33 6.85 -11.74 -7.68
CA PRO A 33 5.84 -12.71 -8.13
C PRO A 33 5.53 -13.86 -7.17
N SER A 34 6.52 -14.38 -6.43
CA SER A 34 6.31 -15.51 -5.53
C SER A 34 5.66 -15.13 -4.19
N SER A 35 5.41 -13.83 -3.95
CA SER A 35 4.70 -13.38 -2.76
C SER A 35 3.19 -13.63 -2.90
N PRO A 36 2.50 -14.10 -1.85
CA PRO A 36 1.03 -14.17 -1.86
C PRO A 36 0.36 -12.78 -1.90
N ARG A 37 1.14 -11.71 -1.68
CA ARG A 37 0.71 -10.30 -1.74
C ARG A 37 1.19 -9.60 -3.01
N TYR A 38 1.59 -10.38 -4.03
CA TYR A 38 2.07 -9.85 -5.30
C TYR A 38 1.00 -9.01 -6.00
N LEU A 39 1.43 -7.92 -6.62
CA LEU A 39 0.64 -7.07 -7.50
C LEU A 39 1.36 -6.90 -8.84
N SER A 40 0.60 -6.81 -9.93
CA SER A 40 1.11 -6.25 -11.17
C SER A 40 1.42 -4.75 -11.00
N VAL A 41 2.24 -4.19 -11.90
CA VAL A 41 2.57 -2.76 -11.87
C VAL A 41 1.30 -1.91 -12.08
N GLU A 42 0.40 -2.34 -12.94
CA GLU A 42 -0.87 -1.67 -13.23
C GLU A 42 -1.73 -1.61 -11.97
N ARG A 43 -1.87 -2.73 -11.25
CA ARG A 43 -2.63 -2.76 -10.00
C ARG A 43 -1.97 -1.92 -8.91
N ALA A 44 -0.64 -1.88 -8.87
CA ALA A 44 0.08 -1.02 -7.93
C ALA A 44 -0.15 0.47 -8.22
N VAL A 45 -0.22 0.86 -9.50
CA VAL A 45 -0.56 2.22 -9.94
C VAL A 45 -1.99 2.59 -9.52
N GLU A 46 -2.97 1.71 -9.75
CA GLU A 46 -4.36 1.95 -9.31
C GLU A 46 -4.45 2.19 -7.79
N ILE A 47 -3.71 1.42 -6.99
CA ILE A 47 -3.71 1.56 -5.54
C ILE A 47 -3.02 2.85 -5.10
N ARG A 48 -1.90 3.22 -5.75
CA ARG A 48 -1.21 4.49 -5.52
C ARG A 48 -2.15 5.67 -5.81
N ASP A 49 -2.86 5.64 -6.93
CA ASP A 49 -3.73 6.74 -7.38
C ASP A 49 -4.99 6.88 -6.52
N ALA A 50 -5.30 5.88 -5.69
CA ALA A 50 -6.37 5.94 -4.70
C ALA A 50 -5.97 6.65 -3.39
N LEU A 51 -4.69 6.96 -3.17
CA LEU A 51 -4.23 7.66 -1.98
C LEU A 51 -4.46 9.18 -2.07
N PRO A 52 -4.68 9.87 -0.94
CA PRO A 52 -4.84 11.32 -0.88
C PRO A 52 -3.54 12.11 -1.14
#